data_AF-A0A537WGA8-F1
#
_entry.id   AF-A0A537WGA8-F1
#
_cell.length_a   1.000
_cell.length_b   1.000
_cell.length_c   1.000
_cell.angle_alpha   90.00
_cell.angle_beta   90.00
_cell.angle_gamma   90.00
#
_symmetry.space_group_name_H-M   'P 1'
#
loop_
_entity.id
_entity.type
_entity.pdbx_description
1 polymer ?
#
loop_
_entity_poly.entity_id
_entity_poly.type
_entity_poly.pdbx_seq_one_letter_code
_entity_poly.pdbx_strand_id
1 'polypeptide(L)'
;MALDPQPILRPADDRFAVYYAEKLWDWIPEIYRTEDGLAQNPGVLRAIIELVANQAAIARRSIDRLWEDAQIDTADEWAVPYIGDLVATRLLSALNPQGRRADVAKTIFYRRRAGTPLVLETLTRDIGRWDAAVVETFKRLARTRHGLDPEPNPLRGPVTLTPPGGLADLRATRGGDLVNGPFDEYARTPDFRRLSGLKGRWNIPKVNVHIFRQVALRLSRVTPLDLGNGRYVLDPSGRDVALFRPGLRGDPQNWRPVREWEIAAPIPCRLLNDASFILPEDGVPVGLEPQLAPLVGQLVRGAARLRATLTALLGGPPADDVMEAILASAITADSPKRNLIPSAVALAIGANSGVAPLEPQFLTAGDLGLWGTGLAPPPSTALLLDPTRGRVLLTAALPAADALFVEAIHLGAFGEIGAGSYDRRAGLARDNVTLFDPGPQDGNGNDLSPGPVTGFALPLDGIHEFADSKTYVPDPPAANLLGPIDQLTLQARDRTRPYIRLVPDAAASEITFAGPAPAAPPRSLTIDGLWIGIVPSGLAEQNLPDEASECTPVETRIIIDGNFDRVTIRRATLDPGGDRARLETKLGDPIIGVPIPYLAVEVRGQVEELV
;
A
#
# COMPACT_ATOMS: atom_id res chain seq x y z
N MET A 1 -8.66 -0.41 -27.18
CA MET A 1 -8.04 0.58 -26.28
C MET A 1 -7.84 1.84 -27.10
N ALA A 2 -8.89 2.64 -27.20
CA ALA A 2 -8.81 3.92 -27.88
C ALA A 2 -7.84 4.79 -27.07
N LEU A 3 -6.87 5.38 -27.75
CA LEU A 3 -5.96 6.35 -27.17
C LEU A 3 -6.82 7.46 -26.57
N ASP A 4 -6.68 7.70 -25.27
CA ASP A 4 -7.16 8.95 -24.67
C ASP A 4 -6.68 10.10 -25.57
N PRO A 5 -7.56 11.03 -25.97
CA PRO A 5 -7.11 12.24 -26.61
C PRO A 5 -6.08 12.88 -25.67
N GLN A 6 -4.87 13.12 -26.19
CA GLN A 6 -3.78 13.78 -25.47
C GLN A 6 -4.38 14.88 -24.59
N PRO A 7 -4.14 14.87 -23.26
CA PRO A 7 -4.69 15.91 -22.41
C PRO A 7 -4.25 17.23 -23.02
N ILE A 8 -5.21 18.10 -23.35
CA ILE A 8 -4.92 19.47 -23.73
C ILE A 8 -4.10 20.00 -22.56
N LEU A 9 -2.78 20.11 -22.74
CA LEU A 9 -1.87 20.57 -21.71
C LEU A 9 -2.30 21.98 -21.37
N ARG A 10 -3.10 22.14 -20.32
CA ARG A 10 -3.37 23.44 -19.73
C ARG A 10 -1.99 24.03 -19.42
N PRO A 11 -1.65 25.20 -19.96
CA PRO A 11 -0.41 25.87 -19.60
C PRO A 11 -0.33 25.97 -18.07
N ALA A 12 0.85 25.71 -17.51
CA ALA A 12 1.07 25.98 -16.09
C ALA A 12 0.72 27.45 -15.80
N ASP A 13 0.10 27.74 -14.64
CA ASP A 13 -0.17 29.11 -14.20
C ASP A 13 1.13 29.78 -13.73
N ASP A 14 2.01 30.06 -14.70
CA ASP A 14 3.33 30.66 -14.51
C ASP A 14 3.29 32.19 -14.43
N ARG A 15 2.11 32.79 -14.68
CA ARG A 15 1.88 34.24 -14.73
C ARG A 15 2.84 35.02 -15.63
N PHE A 16 3.53 34.37 -16.58
CA PHE A 16 4.49 35.05 -17.44
C PHE A 16 3.83 36.12 -18.31
N ALA A 17 2.60 35.86 -18.79
CA ALA A 17 1.85 36.83 -19.58
C ALA A 17 1.64 38.14 -18.80
N VAL A 18 1.21 38.06 -17.54
CA VAL A 18 1.00 39.23 -16.67
C VAL A 18 2.33 39.91 -16.36
N TYR A 19 3.37 39.14 -16.00
CA TYR A 19 4.70 39.67 -15.72
C TYR A 19 5.26 40.49 -16.89
N TYR A 20 5.19 39.96 -18.12
CA TYR A 20 5.70 40.66 -19.30
C TYR A 20 4.81 41.84 -19.70
N ALA A 21 3.49 41.77 -19.49
CA ALA A 21 2.58 42.88 -19.76
C ALA A 21 2.91 44.09 -18.88
N GLU A 22 3.03 43.89 -17.57
CA GLU A 22 3.37 44.97 -16.63
C GLU A 22 4.79 45.50 -16.88
N LYS A 23 5.76 44.62 -17.13
CA LYS A 23 7.15 45.04 -17.42
C LYS A 23 7.27 45.87 -18.70
N LEU A 24 6.60 45.45 -19.78
CA LEU A 24 6.62 46.20 -21.04
C LEU A 24 5.85 47.52 -20.91
N TRP A 25 4.75 47.52 -20.18
CA TRP A 25 3.98 48.73 -19.88
C TRP A 25 4.79 49.76 -19.10
N ASP A 26 5.57 49.32 -18.11
CA ASP A 26 6.46 50.20 -17.34
C ASP A 26 7.61 50.82 -18.15
N TRP A 27 8.05 50.15 -19.22
CA TRP A 27 9.09 50.67 -20.12
C TRP A 27 8.55 51.73 -21.09
N ILE A 28 7.24 51.86 -21.23
CA ILE A 28 6.63 52.89 -22.07
C ILE A 28 6.64 54.22 -21.30
N PRO A 29 7.13 55.32 -21.92
CA PRO A 29 7.08 56.65 -21.33
C PRO A 29 5.67 57.01 -20.86
N GLU A 30 5.57 57.63 -19.68
CA GLU A 30 4.30 57.95 -19.01
C GLU A 30 3.35 58.81 -19.85
N ILE A 31 3.89 59.65 -20.75
CA ILE A 31 3.10 60.47 -21.67
C ILE A 31 2.16 59.62 -22.54
N TYR A 32 2.66 58.51 -23.11
CA TYR A 32 1.87 57.64 -23.97
C TYR A 32 0.87 56.78 -23.18
N ARG A 33 1.20 56.44 -21.93
CA ARG A 33 0.26 55.73 -21.04
C ARG A 33 -0.91 56.62 -20.65
N THR A 34 -0.63 57.90 -20.40
CA THR A 34 -1.65 58.91 -20.13
C THR A 34 -2.51 59.19 -21.36
N GLU A 35 -1.90 59.33 -22.54
CA GLU A 35 -2.61 59.51 -23.81
C GLU A 35 -3.52 58.32 -24.15
N ASP A 36 -3.09 57.08 -23.92
CA ASP A 36 -3.93 55.89 -24.12
C ASP A 36 -5.15 55.86 -23.20
N GLY A 37 -5.05 56.43 -21.99
CA GLY A 37 -6.20 56.58 -21.09
C GLY A 37 -7.19 57.69 -21.50
N LEU A 38 -6.72 58.70 -22.25
CA LEU A 38 -7.50 59.86 -22.70
C LEU A 38 -8.03 59.74 -24.13
N ALA A 39 -7.60 58.73 -24.88
CA ALA A 39 -8.00 58.50 -26.26
C ALA A 39 -9.51 58.19 -26.40
N GLN A 40 -10.05 58.33 -27.63
CA GLN A 40 -11.46 58.00 -27.92
C GLN A 40 -11.82 56.55 -27.58
N ASN A 41 -10.86 55.62 -27.71
CA ASN A 41 -10.97 54.23 -27.28
C ASN A 41 -9.84 53.95 -26.26
N PRO A 42 -10.10 54.06 -24.95
CA PRO A 42 -9.07 53.85 -23.94
C PRO A 42 -8.55 52.40 -23.88
N GLY A 43 -7.25 52.24 -23.61
CA GLY A 43 -6.64 50.92 -23.35
C GLY A 43 -6.23 50.12 -24.59
N VAL A 44 -6.28 50.71 -25.78
CA VAL A 44 -5.87 50.04 -27.03
C VAL A 44 -4.37 49.78 -27.03
N LEU A 45 -3.56 50.72 -26.58
CA LEU A 45 -2.12 50.51 -26.43
C LEU A 45 -1.85 49.40 -25.42
N ARG A 46 -2.54 49.42 -24.27
CA ARG A 46 -2.42 48.36 -23.26
C ARG A 46 -2.77 46.98 -23.84
N ALA A 47 -3.86 46.87 -24.59
CA ALA A 47 -4.26 45.61 -25.22
C ALA A 47 -3.22 45.10 -26.24
N ILE A 48 -2.59 46.00 -27.01
CA ILE A 48 -1.48 45.63 -27.91
C ILE A 48 -0.28 45.11 -27.10
N ILE A 49 0.06 45.76 -25.98
CA ILE A 49 1.15 45.32 -25.11
C ILE A 49 0.84 43.97 -24.46
N GLU A 50 -0.39 43.73 -24.03
CA GLU A 50 -0.83 42.44 -23.52
C GLU A 50 -0.70 41.34 -24.59
N LEU A 51 -1.01 41.64 -25.85
CA LEU A 51 -0.81 40.70 -26.96
C LEU A 51 0.67 40.39 -27.21
N VAL A 52 1.54 41.42 -27.19
CA VAL A 52 3.00 41.24 -27.33
C VAL A 52 3.57 40.45 -26.15
N ALA A 53 3.10 40.74 -24.93
CA ALA A 53 3.48 40.03 -23.71
C ALA A 53 3.09 38.54 -23.77
N ASN A 54 1.93 38.21 -24.35
CA ASN A 54 1.55 36.82 -24.59
C ASN A 54 2.55 36.08 -25.49
N GLN A 55 3.05 36.72 -26.55
CA GLN A 55 4.09 36.13 -27.41
C GLN A 55 5.44 36.03 -26.69
N ALA A 56 5.82 37.03 -25.90
CA ALA A 56 7.03 36.99 -25.07
C ALA A 56 6.96 35.85 -24.04
N ALA A 57 5.80 35.61 -23.43
CA ALA A 57 5.57 34.50 -22.52
C ALA A 57 5.71 33.14 -23.22
N ILE A 58 5.19 32.99 -24.45
CA ILE A 58 5.39 31.77 -25.26
C ILE A 58 6.87 31.53 -25.54
N ALA A 59 7.61 32.58 -25.97
CA ALA A 59 9.05 32.49 -26.22
C ALA A 59 9.82 32.12 -24.94
N ARG A 60 9.46 32.72 -23.80
CA ARG A 60 10.08 32.39 -22.51
C ARG A 60 9.88 30.92 -22.14
N ARG A 61 8.65 30.41 -22.24
CA ARG A 61 8.34 28.99 -22.02
C ARG A 61 9.12 28.08 -22.95
N SER A 62 9.29 28.47 -24.22
CA SER A 62 10.10 27.70 -25.17
C SER A 62 11.58 27.65 -24.76
N ILE A 63 12.13 28.74 -24.22
CA ILE A 63 13.51 28.78 -23.71
C ILE A 63 13.62 27.89 -22.47
N ASP A 64 12.68 27.99 -21.54
CA ASP A 64 12.67 27.19 -20.32
C ASP A 64 12.56 25.68 -20.66
N ARG A 65 11.68 25.29 -21.59
CA ARG A 65 11.60 23.91 -22.11
C ARG A 65 12.90 23.44 -22.74
N LEU A 66 13.57 24.29 -23.54
CA LEU A 66 14.86 23.93 -24.15
C LEU A 66 15.95 23.66 -23.09
N TRP A 67 15.92 24.40 -21.97
CA TRP A 67 16.81 24.13 -20.84
C TRP A 67 16.46 22.81 -20.13
N GLU A 68 15.17 22.51 -19.99
CA GLU A 68 14.69 21.22 -19.45
C GLU A 68 15.05 20.04 -20.36
N ASP A 69 15.02 20.22 -21.69
CA ASP A 69 15.40 19.21 -22.69
C ASP A 69 16.85 18.73 -22.59
N ALA A 70 17.72 19.48 -21.90
CA ALA A 70 19.09 19.05 -21.61
C ALA A 70 19.19 18.01 -20.48
N GLN A 71 18.14 17.84 -19.67
CA GLN A 71 18.10 16.93 -18.52
C GLN A 71 17.13 15.77 -18.77
N ILE A 72 17.62 14.53 -18.71
CA ILE A 72 16.80 13.33 -19.03
C ILE A 72 15.51 13.19 -18.19
N ASP A 73 15.52 13.69 -16.96
CA ASP A 73 14.39 13.58 -16.03
C ASP A 73 13.24 14.52 -16.41
N THR A 74 13.55 15.73 -16.92
CA THR A 74 12.58 16.78 -17.24
C THR A 74 12.38 17.01 -18.73
N ALA A 75 13.27 16.50 -19.58
CA ALA A 75 13.23 16.69 -21.03
C ALA A 75 11.89 16.26 -21.64
N ASP A 76 11.50 16.80 -22.78
CA ASP A 76 10.38 16.29 -23.55
C ASP A 76 10.74 14.96 -24.23
N GLU A 77 9.72 14.17 -24.60
CA GLU A 77 9.93 12.83 -25.16
C GLU A 77 10.73 12.82 -26.48
N TRP A 78 10.71 13.93 -27.22
CA TRP A 78 11.45 14.08 -28.47
C TRP A 78 12.97 14.17 -28.27
N ALA A 79 13.42 14.71 -27.12
CA ALA A 79 14.84 14.92 -26.80
C ALA A 79 15.51 13.64 -26.27
N VAL A 80 14.74 12.75 -25.64
CA VAL A 80 15.23 11.49 -25.03
C VAL A 80 16.09 10.64 -25.97
N PRO A 81 15.71 10.40 -27.25
CA PRO A 81 16.56 9.65 -28.19
C PRO A 81 17.93 10.30 -28.44
N TYR A 82 18.00 11.62 -28.53
CA TYR A 82 19.25 12.35 -28.78
C TYR A 82 20.20 12.27 -27.58
N ILE A 83 19.65 12.36 -26.36
CA ILE A 83 20.43 12.12 -25.14
C ILE A 83 20.90 10.66 -25.11
N GLY A 84 20.04 9.72 -25.49
CA GLY A 84 20.38 8.29 -25.61
C GLY A 84 21.55 8.04 -26.55
N ASP A 85 21.59 8.71 -27.71
CA ASP A 85 22.70 8.58 -28.66
C ASP A 85 24.03 9.10 -28.08
N LEU A 86 23.99 10.18 -27.27
CA LEU A 86 25.18 10.73 -26.61
C LEU A 86 25.84 9.73 -25.65
N VAL A 87 25.03 8.96 -24.91
CA VAL A 87 25.52 7.89 -24.01
C VAL A 87 25.57 6.51 -24.68
N ALA A 88 25.30 6.46 -25.99
CA ALA A 88 25.22 5.26 -26.82
C ALA A 88 24.25 4.20 -26.28
N THR A 89 23.12 4.60 -25.69
CA THR A 89 22.07 3.69 -25.19
C THR A 89 21.33 3.03 -26.33
N ARG A 90 21.06 1.72 -26.21
CA ARG A 90 20.14 1.04 -27.12
C ARG A 90 18.71 1.31 -26.67
N LEU A 91 18.03 2.23 -27.33
CA LEU A 91 16.69 2.66 -26.92
C LEU A 91 15.69 1.51 -26.83
N LEU A 92 14.94 1.50 -25.73
CA LEU A 92 13.78 0.64 -25.52
C LEU A 92 12.57 1.09 -26.36
N SER A 93 11.54 0.25 -26.40
CA SER A 93 10.27 0.53 -27.09
C SER A 93 9.66 1.86 -26.67
N ALA A 94 9.05 2.58 -27.62
CA ALA A 94 8.38 3.86 -27.37
C ALA A 94 7.14 3.72 -26.48
N LEU A 95 6.61 2.51 -26.38
CA LEU A 95 5.45 2.20 -25.54
C LEU A 95 5.75 2.26 -24.03
N ASN A 96 7.03 2.33 -23.63
CA ASN A 96 7.43 2.52 -22.24
C ASN A 96 8.32 3.78 -22.12
N PRO A 97 7.75 4.99 -22.22
CA PRO A 97 8.51 6.23 -22.22
C PRO A 97 9.30 6.42 -20.92
N GLN A 98 8.70 6.06 -19.77
CA GLN A 98 9.38 6.14 -18.47
C GLN A 98 10.54 5.15 -18.36
N GLY A 99 10.35 3.89 -18.77
CA GLY A 99 11.44 2.90 -18.78
C GLY A 99 12.57 3.28 -19.74
N ARG A 100 12.24 3.92 -20.88
CA ARG A 100 13.24 4.47 -21.81
C ARG A 100 14.07 5.58 -21.16
N ARG A 101 13.44 6.51 -20.45
CA ARG A 101 14.16 7.57 -19.71
C ARG A 101 15.08 6.98 -18.65
N ALA A 102 14.57 6.05 -17.85
CA ALA A 102 15.36 5.38 -16.82
C ALA A 102 16.58 4.65 -17.41
N ASP A 103 16.40 3.98 -18.56
CA ASP A 103 17.48 3.28 -19.26
C ASP A 103 18.57 4.26 -19.75
N VAL A 104 18.18 5.34 -20.42
CA VAL A 104 19.11 6.39 -20.87
C VAL A 104 19.84 7.01 -19.69
N ALA A 105 19.12 7.42 -18.63
CA ALA A 105 19.67 8.05 -17.44
C ALA A 105 20.71 7.17 -16.74
N LYS A 106 20.46 5.85 -16.65
CA LYS A 106 21.30 4.90 -15.91
C LYS A 106 22.22 4.06 -16.80
N THR A 107 22.35 4.38 -18.09
CA THR A 107 23.16 3.60 -19.03
C THR A 107 24.61 3.43 -18.55
N ILE A 108 25.26 4.50 -18.08
CA ILE A 108 26.64 4.44 -17.57
C ILE A 108 26.71 3.55 -16.33
N PHE A 109 25.72 3.67 -15.42
CA PHE A 109 25.63 2.86 -14.22
C PHE A 109 25.53 1.37 -14.55
N TYR A 110 24.65 0.99 -15.49
CA TYR A 110 24.50 -0.41 -15.90
C TYR A 110 25.77 -0.97 -16.54
N ARG A 111 26.47 -0.19 -17.36
CA ARG A 111 27.71 -0.62 -18.02
C ARG A 111 28.85 -0.81 -17.03
N ARG A 112 29.03 0.10 -16.08
CA ARG A 112 30.11 0.00 -15.07
C ARG A 112 29.98 -1.22 -14.16
N ARG A 113 28.78 -1.78 -14.04
CA ARG A 113 28.47 -2.91 -13.15
C ARG A 113 27.89 -4.10 -13.92
N ALA A 114 28.10 -4.15 -15.23
CA ALA A 114 27.63 -5.25 -16.06
C ALA A 114 28.15 -6.59 -15.54
N GLY A 115 27.31 -7.63 -15.63
CA GLY A 115 27.64 -8.97 -15.11
C GLY A 115 27.45 -9.15 -13.61
N THR A 116 26.96 -8.13 -12.88
CA THR A 116 26.59 -8.27 -11.46
C THR A 116 25.10 -8.56 -11.27
N PRO A 117 24.69 -9.29 -10.21
CA PRO A 117 23.28 -9.49 -9.88
C PRO A 117 22.53 -8.17 -9.66
N LEU A 118 23.21 -7.14 -9.13
CA LEU A 118 22.66 -5.79 -8.95
C LEU A 118 22.03 -5.25 -10.22
N VAL A 119 22.70 -5.37 -11.36
CA VAL A 119 22.19 -4.79 -12.62
C VAL A 119 20.91 -5.50 -13.05
N LEU A 120 20.80 -6.82 -12.87
CA LEU A 120 19.58 -7.57 -13.17
C LEU A 120 18.41 -7.17 -12.27
N GLU A 121 18.65 -7.00 -10.97
CA GLU A 121 17.65 -6.50 -10.02
C GLU A 121 17.20 -5.08 -10.40
N THR A 122 18.17 -4.21 -10.68
CA THR A 122 17.94 -2.79 -10.97
C THR A 122 17.21 -2.59 -12.30
N LEU A 123 17.59 -3.32 -13.36
CA LEU A 123 16.88 -3.30 -14.65
C LEU A 123 15.42 -3.75 -14.53
N THR A 124 15.17 -4.78 -13.71
CA THR A 124 13.80 -5.27 -13.48
C THR A 124 12.94 -4.21 -12.79
N ARG A 125 13.51 -3.46 -11.85
CA ARG A 125 12.83 -2.35 -11.17
C ARG A 125 12.66 -1.12 -12.07
N ASP A 126 13.72 -0.69 -12.75
CA ASP A 126 13.72 0.56 -13.53
C ASP A 126 12.90 0.46 -14.82
N ILE A 127 12.99 -0.66 -15.53
CA ILE A 127 12.31 -0.85 -16.82
C ILE A 127 10.98 -1.58 -16.62
N GLY A 128 10.99 -2.65 -15.83
CA GLY A 128 9.84 -3.53 -15.60
C GLY A 128 8.89 -3.07 -14.49
N ARG A 129 9.32 -2.13 -13.64
CA ARG A 129 8.60 -1.66 -12.44
C ARG A 129 8.19 -2.77 -11.48
N TRP A 130 8.96 -3.85 -11.47
CA TRP A 130 8.75 -4.97 -10.57
C TRP A 130 9.95 -5.13 -9.65
N ASP A 131 9.68 -5.51 -8.41
CA ASP A 131 10.75 -5.93 -7.53
C ASP A 131 11.26 -7.31 -7.99
N ALA A 132 12.57 -7.52 -7.85
CA ALA A 132 13.18 -8.78 -8.18
C ALA A 132 14.26 -9.19 -7.19
N ALA A 133 14.39 -10.49 -6.99
CA ALA A 133 15.52 -11.11 -6.31
C ALA A 133 16.28 -11.97 -7.30
N VAL A 134 17.59 -11.71 -7.43
CA VAL A 134 18.45 -12.44 -8.36
C VAL A 134 19.31 -13.42 -7.58
N VAL A 135 19.22 -14.70 -7.94
CA VAL A 135 19.94 -15.78 -7.26
C VAL A 135 20.91 -16.42 -8.23
N GLU A 136 22.19 -16.29 -7.90
CA GLU A 136 23.26 -17.04 -8.55
C GLU A 136 23.21 -18.49 -8.09
N THR A 137 22.91 -19.39 -9.01
CA THR A 137 22.42 -20.70 -8.60
C THR A 137 23.54 -21.64 -8.15
N PHE A 138 24.76 -21.40 -8.59
CA PHE A 138 25.94 -22.12 -8.12
C PHE A 138 26.15 -22.00 -6.59
N LYS A 139 25.69 -20.89 -5.97
CA LYS A 139 25.77 -20.67 -4.51
C LYS A 139 24.83 -21.59 -3.71
N ARG A 140 23.83 -22.17 -4.38
CA ARG A 140 22.84 -23.10 -3.79
C ARG A 140 23.16 -24.55 -4.10
N LEU A 141 24.28 -24.87 -4.75
CA LEU A 141 24.64 -26.25 -5.04
C LEU A 141 25.29 -26.92 -3.83
N ALA A 142 24.92 -28.18 -3.59
CA ALA A 142 25.60 -29.03 -2.64
C ALA A 142 27.04 -29.28 -3.11
N ARG A 143 28.01 -29.08 -2.22
CA ARG A 143 29.43 -29.38 -2.49
C ARG A 143 30.15 -29.80 -1.22
N THR A 144 31.19 -30.60 -1.37
CA THR A 144 32.14 -30.90 -0.29
C THR A 144 33.01 -29.68 -0.02
N ARG A 145 33.11 -29.26 1.24
CA ARG A 145 33.91 -28.08 1.64
C ARG A 145 35.38 -28.44 1.78
N HIS A 146 36.26 -27.52 1.38
CA HIS A 146 37.71 -27.65 1.55
C HIS A 146 38.15 -26.98 2.86
N GLY A 147 39.29 -27.35 3.44
CA GLY A 147 39.81 -26.73 4.67
C GLY A 147 40.20 -25.25 4.54
N LEU A 148 40.29 -24.73 3.31
CA LEU A 148 40.46 -23.30 3.01
C LEU A 148 39.14 -22.54 2.91
N ASP A 149 38.01 -23.24 2.98
CA ASP A 149 36.72 -22.57 3.02
C ASP A 149 36.53 -21.88 4.38
N PRO A 150 35.84 -20.73 4.42
CA PRO A 150 35.48 -20.08 5.68
C PRO A 150 34.62 -20.99 6.55
N GLU A 151 34.69 -20.80 7.87
CA GLU A 151 33.88 -21.58 8.80
C GLU A 151 32.39 -21.57 8.42
N PRO A 152 31.68 -22.71 8.55
CA PRO A 152 30.28 -22.80 8.13
C PRO A 152 29.32 -22.04 9.04
N ASN A 153 29.67 -21.85 10.31
CA ASN A 153 28.75 -21.33 11.32
C ASN A 153 28.26 -19.89 11.03
N PRO A 154 29.14 -18.94 10.65
CA PRO A 154 28.71 -17.58 10.28
C PRO A 154 27.92 -17.51 8.97
N LEU A 155 28.01 -18.54 8.12
CA LEU A 155 27.40 -18.59 6.79
C LEU A 155 26.07 -19.35 6.75
N ARG A 156 25.59 -19.80 7.90
CA ARG A 156 24.30 -20.49 8.00
C ARG A 156 23.17 -19.57 7.51
N GLY A 157 22.19 -20.18 6.85
CA GLY A 157 20.99 -19.50 6.41
C GLY A 157 20.30 -18.77 7.58
N PRO A 158 19.85 -17.52 7.38
CA PRO A 158 19.37 -16.71 8.49
C PRO A 158 18.14 -17.26 9.22
N VAL A 159 17.30 -18.03 8.54
CA VAL A 159 16.01 -18.51 9.02
C VAL A 159 16.10 -19.93 9.56
N THR A 160 16.69 -20.86 8.80
CA THR A 160 16.74 -22.28 9.14
C THR A 160 18.02 -22.69 9.88
N LEU A 161 19.01 -21.80 9.93
CA LEU A 161 20.36 -22.09 10.46
C LEU A 161 21.07 -23.25 9.73
N THR A 162 20.59 -23.60 8.53
CA THR A 162 21.19 -24.63 7.68
C THR A 162 22.56 -24.16 7.19
N PRO A 163 23.64 -24.93 7.39
CA PRO A 163 24.97 -24.57 6.91
C PRO A 163 25.05 -24.64 5.37
N PRO A 164 25.86 -23.78 4.72
CA PRO A 164 25.97 -23.78 3.27
C PRO A 164 26.58 -25.09 2.76
N GLY A 165 25.96 -25.67 1.72
CA GLY A 165 26.36 -26.96 1.15
C GLY A 165 26.04 -28.18 2.01
N GLY A 166 25.47 -28.00 3.22
CA GLY A 166 25.11 -29.07 4.13
C GLY A 166 23.71 -29.64 3.91
N LEU A 167 23.31 -30.56 4.78
CA LEU A 167 21.96 -31.12 4.82
C LEU A 167 20.99 -30.14 5.47
N ALA A 168 19.74 -30.13 4.99
CA ALA A 168 18.67 -29.31 5.53
C ALA A 168 18.40 -29.63 7.02
N ASP A 169 18.30 -28.60 7.87
CA ASP A 169 17.84 -28.79 9.25
C ASP A 169 16.31 -28.83 9.29
N LEU A 170 15.75 -30.03 9.48
CA LEU A 170 14.30 -30.25 9.52
C LEU A 170 13.67 -29.80 10.85
N ARG A 171 14.47 -29.44 11.86
CA ARG A 171 13.95 -28.90 13.13
C ARG A 171 13.44 -27.47 12.97
N ALA A 172 13.87 -26.77 11.91
CA ALA A 172 13.35 -25.45 11.56
C ALA A 172 11.95 -25.60 10.90
N THR A 173 10.91 -25.65 11.74
CA THR A 173 9.52 -25.92 11.34
C THR A 173 8.98 -25.02 10.23
N ARG A 174 9.44 -23.77 10.15
CA ARG A 174 8.98 -22.78 9.16
C ARG A 174 9.92 -22.62 7.95
N GLY A 175 10.94 -23.47 7.81
CA GLY A 175 11.88 -23.40 6.67
C GLY A 175 11.26 -23.79 5.32
N GLY A 176 10.16 -24.56 5.34
CA GLY A 176 9.45 -25.02 4.14
C GLY A 176 8.98 -23.89 3.21
N ASP A 177 8.62 -22.74 3.78
CA ASP A 177 8.13 -21.57 3.03
C ASP A 177 9.19 -21.00 2.08
N LEU A 178 10.47 -21.25 2.34
CA LEU A 178 11.58 -20.71 1.56
C LEU A 178 11.92 -21.57 0.33
N VAL A 179 11.44 -22.82 0.29
CA VAL A 179 11.82 -23.82 -0.72
C VAL A 179 11.45 -23.32 -2.12
N ASN A 180 12.40 -23.41 -3.06
CA ASN A 180 12.24 -22.97 -4.46
C ASN A 180 12.03 -21.45 -4.66
N GLY A 181 12.04 -20.67 -3.59
CA GLY A 181 12.02 -19.21 -3.62
C GLY A 181 13.42 -18.60 -3.76
N PRO A 182 13.53 -17.27 -3.87
CA PRO A 182 14.83 -16.60 -3.93
C PRO A 182 15.61 -16.68 -2.61
N PHE A 183 14.89 -16.85 -1.51
CA PHE A 183 15.42 -16.93 -0.15
C PHE A 183 15.65 -18.37 0.32
N ASP A 184 15.55 -19.34 -0.58
CA ASP A 184 15.79 -20.77 -0.30
C ASP A 184 17.19 -20.99 0.30
N GLU A 185 17.27 -21.54 1.51
CA GLU A 185 18.53 -21.77 2.22
C GLU A 185 19.14 -23.16 1.94
N TYR A 186 18.43 -24.02 1.22
CA TYR A 186 18.80 -25.41 1.07
C TYR A 186 19.78 -25.64 -0.09
N ALA A 187 20.73 -26.54 0.14
CA ALA A 187 21.64 -27.00 -0.90
C ALA A 187 20.94 -27.97 -1.86
N ARG A 188 21.21 -27.84 -3.16
CA ARG A 188 20.58 -28.60 -4.25
C ARG A 188 21.61 -29.40 -5.03
N THR A 189 21.21 -30.56 -5.52
CA THR A 189 22.01 -31.30 -6.52
C THR A 189 21.94 -30.59 -7.87
N PRO A 190 23.01 -30.59 -8.66
CA PRO A 190 22.99 -29.98 -9.99
C PRO A 190 21.99 -30.69 -10.91
N ASP A 191 21.18 -29.90 -11.60
CA ASP A 191 20.18 -30.30 -12.58
C ASP A 191 20.62 -29.82 -13.97
N PHE A 192 21.13 -30.76 -14.77
CA PHE A 192 21.64 -30.50 -16.11
C PHE A 192 20.55 -30.47 -17.19
N ARG A 193 19.28 -30.69 -16.83
CA ARG A 193 18.17 -30.66 -17.79
C ARG A 193 17.98 -29.24 -18.34
N ARG A 194 17.38 -29.14 -19.53
CA ARG A 194 16.91 -27.86 -20.06
C ARG A 194 15.88 -27.26 -19.10
N LEU A 195 15.92 -25.94 -18.91
CA LEU A 195 14.97 -25.23 -18.07
C LEU A 195 13.54 -25.44 -18.59
N SER A 196 12.69 -26.02 -17.76
CA SER A 196 11.27 -26.25 -18.03
C SER A 196 10.49 -26.24 -16.70
N GLY A 197 9.79 -25.14 -16.42
CA GLY A 197 9.08 -24.95 -15.16
C GLY A 197 10.02 -24.99 -13.95
N LEU A 198 9.86 -26.02 -13.09
CA LEU A 198 10.71 -26.27 -11.93
C LEU A 198 12.01 -27.05 -12.25
N LYS A 199 12.09 -27.71 -13.41
CA LYS A 199 13.23 -28.55 -13.82
C LYS A 199 14.31 -27.73 -14.51
N GLY A 200 15.57 -28.11 -14.37
CA GLY A 200 16.72 -27.44 -14.99
C GLY A 200 17.07 -26.08 -14.38
N ARG A 201 16.57 -25.80 -13.16
CA ARG A 201 16.79 -24.55 -12.43
C ARG A 201 18.17 -24.45 -11.78
N TRP A 202 18.68 -25.58 -11.28
CA TRP A 202 19.81 -25.61 -10.37
C TRP A 202 21.11 -26.04 -11.07
N ASN A 203 21.93 -25.12 -11.58
CA ASN A 203 23.22 -25.48 -12.19
C ASN A 203 24.22 -24.30 -12.12
N ILE A 204 25.50 -24.56 -12.35
CA ILE A 204 26.59 -23.58 -12.26
C ILE A 204 26.37 -22.36 -13.19
N PRO A 205 26.05 -22.52 -14.50
CA PRO A 205 25.88 -21.38 -15.40
C PRO A 205 24.49 -20.73 -15.31
N LYS A 206 23.71 -21.00 -14.25
CA LYS A 206 22.32 -20.54 -14.13
C LYS A 206 22.21 -19.40 -13.13
N VAL A 207 21.45 -18.39 -13.53
CA VAL A 207 21.00 -17.28 -12.69
C VAL A 207 19.48 -17.28 -12.74
N ASN A 208 18.85 -17.36 -11.57
CA ASN A 208 17.40 -17.35 -11.44
C ASN A 208 16.95 -15.94 -11.06
N VAL A 209 16.03 -15.38 -11.83
CA VAL A 209 15.42 -14.07 -11.58
C VAL A 209 14.00 -14.29 -11.09
N HIS A 210 13.74 -13.97 -9.82
CA HIS A 210 12.43 -14.08 -9.21
C HIS A 210 11.76 -12.71 -9.25
N ILE A 211 10.65 -12.60 -9.98
CA ILE A 211 9.94 -11.33 -10.23
C ILE A 211 8.68 -11.28 -9.38
N PHE A 212 8.49 -10.16 -8.68
CA PHE A 212 7.32 -9.88 -7.84
C PHE A 212 6.47 -8.80 -8.51
N ARG A 213 5.32 -9.22 -9.04
CA ARG A 213 4.45 -8.35 -9.87
C ARG A 213 3.43 -7.54 -9.08
N GLN A 214 3.17 -7.93 -7.84
CA GLN A 214 2.19 -7.23 -7.01
C GLN A 214 2.83 -5.97 -6.41
N VAL A 215 2.09 -4.88 -6.43
CA VAL A 215 2.43 -3.64 -5.75
C VAL A 215 1.77 -3.62 -4.37
N ALA A 216 2.45 -3.02 -3.40
CA ALA A 216 1.93 -2.83 -2.05
C ALA A 216 1.29 -1.43 -1.94
N LEU A 217 -0.04 -1.37 -1.88
CA LEU A 217 -0.80 -0.14 -1.73
C LEU A 217 -0.98 0.17 -0.24
N ARG A 218 -0.41 1.29 0.21
CA ARG A 218 -0.48 1.74 1.60
C ARG A 218 -1.89 2.26 1.91
N LEU A 219 -2.52 1.75 2.96
CA LEU A 219 -3.75 2.29 3.53
C LEU A 219 -3.45 2.86 4.91
N SER A 220 -4.07 3.99 5.23
CA SER A 220 -3.92 4.66 6.52
C SER A 220 -5.26 5.01 7.12
N ARG A 221 -5.36 4.93 8.45
CA ARG A 221 -6.59 5.21 9.21
C ARG A 221 -7.77 4.37 8.70
N VAL A 222 -7.53 3.08 8.51
CA VAL A 222 -8.58 2.13 8.11
C VAL A 222 -9.40 1.77 9.34
N THR A 223 -10.72 1.67 9.17
CA THR A 223 -11.60 1.15 10.22
C THR A 223 -11.50 -0.38 10.25
N PRO A 224 -10.93 -0.99 11.30
CA PRO A 224 -10.97 -2.44 11.44
C PRO A 224 -12.41 -2.88 11.77
N LEU A 225 -12.84 -4.03 11.25
CA LEU A 225 -14.12 -4.62 11.60
C LEU A 225 -13.98 -5.39 12.92
N ASP A 226 -14.70 -4.97 13.95
CA ASP A 226 -14.82 -5.70 15.21
C ASP A 226 -15.80 -6.87 15.06
N LEU A 227 -15.35 -8.07 15.40
CA LEU A 227 -16.12 -9.31 15.42
C LEU A 227 -16.45 -9.77 16.86
N GLY A 228 -16.16 -8.94 17.86
CA GLY A 228 -16.37 -9.20 19.28
C GLY A 228 -15.26 -10.03 19.92
N ASN A 229 -15.22 -10.05 21.26
CA ASN A 229 -14.23 -10.80 22.05
C ASN A 229 -12.76 -10.49 21.68
N GLY A 230 -12.46 -9.24 21.31
CA GLY A 230 -11.11 -8.81 20.93
C GLY A 230 -10.65 -9.31 19.56
N ARG A 231 -11.58 -9.78 18.71
CA ARG A 231 -11.31 -10.29 17.36
C ARG A 231 -11.59 -9.19 16.35
N TYR A 232 -10.58 -8.88 15.54
CA TYR A 232 -10.68 -7.84 14.52
C TYR A 232 -10.23 -8.38 13.16
N VAL A 233 -10.81 -7.82 12.10
CA VAL A 233 -10.33 -7.98 10.73
C VAL A 233 -9.93 -6.61 10.21
N LEU A 234 -8.75 -6.52 9.61
CA LEU A 234 -8.19 -5.25 9.16
C LEU A 234 -8.83 -4.75 7.85
N ASP A 235 -9.39 -5.65 7.05
CA ASP A 235 -10.21 -5.27 5.90
C ASP A 235 -11.63 -4.88 6.38
N PRO A 236 -12.14 -3.68 6.00
CA PRO A 236 -13.39 -3.16 6.56
C PRO A 236 -14.64 -3.91 6.08
N SER A 237 -14.56 -4.70 5.00
CA SER A 237 -15.67 -5.60 4.60
C SER A 237 -15.74 -6.87 5.45
N GLY A 238 -14.68 -7.16 6.21
CA GLY A 238 -14.55 -8.34 7.05
C GLY A 238 -13.95 -9.55 6.33
N ARG A 239 -13.40 -9.40 5.11
CA ARG A 239 -12.76 -10.49 4.36
C ARG A 239 -11.40 -10.85 4.95
N ASP A 240 -11.01 -12.11 4.79
CA ASP A 240 -9.63 -12.50 4.99
C ASP A 240 -8.77 -12.00 3.81
N VAL A 241 -7.89 -11.04 4.10
CA VAL A 241 -6.99 -10.43 3.10
C VAL A 241 -5.57 -10.43 3.62
N ALA A 242 -4.64 -10.97 2.81
CA ALA A 242 -3.23 -10.96 3.16
C ALA A 242 -2.67 -9.53 3.19
N LEU A 243 -1.93 -9.22 4.26
CA LEU A 243 -1.17 -7.99 4.39
C LEU A 243 0.15 -8.10 3.61
N PHE A 244 0.56 -6.98 3.03
CA PHE A 244 1.74 -6.88 2.20
C PHE A 244 2.85 -6.11 2.91
N ARG A 245 4.09 -6.48 2.60
CA ARG A 245 5.26 -5.67 2.92
C ARG A 245 5.53 -4.69 1.77
N PRO A 246 5.85 -3.42 2.03
CA PRO A 246 6.27 -2.50 0.99
C PRO A 246 7.68 -2.86 0.49
N GLY A 247 7.99 -2.47 -0.75
CA GLY A 247 9.34 -2.59 -1.31
C GLY A 247 10.29 -1.59 -0.67
N LEU A 248 10.90 -1.94 0.48
CA LEU A 248 11.78 -1.07 1.28
C LEU A 248 13.23 -1.00 0.77
N ARG A 249 13.47 -1.33 -0.50
CA ARG A 249 14.80 -1.39 -1.07
C ARG A 249 15.40 0.01 -1.24
N GLY A 250 16.44 0.29 -0.46
CA GLY A 250 17.20 1.56 -0.48
C GLY A 250 18.10 1.75 -1.70
N ASP A 251 19.04 2.70 -1.61
CA ASP A 251 19.90 3.13 -2.72
C ASP A 251 20.72 1.95 -3.31
N PRO A 252 20.63 1.68 -4.63
CA PRO A 252 21.41 0.64 -5.30
C PRO A 252 22.93 0.87 -5.31
N GLN A 253 23.44 2.02 -4.84
CA GLN A 253 24.89 2.25 -4.71
C GLN A 253 25.55 1.33 -3.67
N ASN A 254 24.88 1.11 -2.53
CA ASN A 254 25.35 0.22 -1.47
C ASN A 254 24.79 -1.19 -1.68
N TRP A 255 25.25 -1.86 -2.73
CA TRP A 255 24.67 -3.15 -3.10
C TRP A 255 24.95 -4.23 -2.05
N ARG A 256 23.86 -4.90 -1.68
CA ARG A 256 23.82 -6.14 -0.91
C ARG A 256 22.77 -7.07 -1.52
N PRO A 257 22.83 -8.39 -1.33
CA PRO A 257 21.73 -9.27 -1.73
C PRO A 257 20.39 -8.78 -1.17
N VAL A 258 19.32 -8.89 -1.96
CA VAL A 258 17.97 -8.52 -1.51
C VAL A 258 17.57 -9.39 -0.32
N ARG A 259 16.93 -8.78 0.68
CA ARG A 259 16.36 -9.49 1.82
C ARG A 259 14.88 -9.69 1.65
N GLU A 260 14.35 -10.73 2.30
CA GLU A 260 12.95 -11.11 2.16
C GLU A 260 11.98 -9.96 2.45
N TRP A 261 12.24 -9.18 3.50
CA TRP A 261 11.40 -8.07 3.93
C TRP A 261 11.52 -6.80 3.07
N GLU A 262 12.48 -6.71 2.15
CA GLU A 262 12.69 -5.54 1.28
C GLU A 262 11.87 -5.59 -0.02
N ILE A 263 11.17 -6.69 -0.30
CA ILE A 263 10.43 -6.94 -1.54
C ILE A 263 8.93 -6.86 -1.28
N ALA A 264 8.19 -6.26 -2.21
CA ALA A 264 6.74 -6.32 -2.22
C ALA A 264 6.19 -7.75 -2.38
N ALA A 265 5.59 -8.29 -1.32
CA ALA A 265 4.94 -9.60 -1.29
C ALA A 265 4.04 -9.74 -0.05
N PRO A 266 3.19 -10.78 0.04
CA PRO A 266 2.49 -11.11 1.29
C PRO A 266 3.46 -11.31 2.45
N ILE A 267 3.05 -10.92 3.65
CA ILE A 267 3.84 -11.12 4.87
C ILE A 267 3.48 -12.48 5.48
N PRO A 268 4.40 -13.46 5.52
CA PRO A 268 4.16 -14.70 6.24
C PRO A 268 4.37 -14.51 7.75
N CYS A 269 3.65 -15.28 8.58
CA CYS A 269 3.79 -15.23 10.04
C CYS A 269 5.24 -15.52 10.51
N ARG A 270 5.99 -16.31 9.75
CA ARG A 270 7.43 -16.54 9.98
C ARG A 270 8.22 -15.23 9.92
N LEU A 271 8.07 -14.49 8.83
CA LEU A 271 8.89 -13.30 8.56
C LEU A 271 8.59 -12.20 9.58
N LEU A 272 7.31 -12.01 9.93
CA LEU A 272 6.92 -11.01 10.92
C LEU A 272 7.45 -11.34 12.33
N ASN A 273 7.68 -12.62 12.65
CA ASN A 273 8.30 -13.04 13.92
C ASN A 273 9.82 -13.12 13.87
N ASP A 274 10.44 -12.99 12.69
CA ASP A 274 11.87 -13.14 12.53
C ASP A 274 12.59 -11.90 13.07
N ALA A 275 13.36 -12.11 14.14
CA ALA A 275 14.12 -11.09 14.83
C ALA A 275 15.45 -11.67 15.30
N SER A 276 16.51 -10.90 15.12
CA SER A 276 17.87 -11.21 15.55
C SER A 276 18.32 -10.16 16.56
N PHE A 277 18.96 -10.61 17.64
CA PHE A 277 19.32 -9.80 18.78
C PHE A 277 20.83 -9.82 19.00
N ILE A 278 21.41 -8.66 19.28
CA ILE A 278 22.78 -8.50 19.78
C ILE A 278 22.64 -7.59 20.99
N LEU A 279 22.96 -8.09 22.18
CA LEU A 279 22.92 -7.31 23.40
C LEU A 279 24.11 -6.33 23.39
N PRO A 280 23.87 -4.99 23.37
CA PRO A 280 24.95 -4.02 23.47
C PRO A 280 25.45 -3.92 24.91
N GLU A 281 26.70 -3.46 25.09
CA GLU A 281 27.30 -3.26 26.43
C GLU A 281 26.46 -2.31 27.29
N ASP A 282 25.97 -1.21 26.71
CA ASP A 282 25.13 -0.22 27.40
C ASP A 282 23.67 -0.66 27.59
N GLY A 283 23.25 -1.76 26.97
CA GLY A 283 21.87 -2.27 27.03
C GLY A 283 21.66 -3.34 28.09
N VAL A 284 22.68 -3.62 28.91
CA VAL A 284 22.59 -4.61 29.99
C VAL A 284 21.86 -4.00 31.18
N PRO A 285 20.77 -4.62 31.69
CA PRO A 285 20.08 -4.13 32.88
C PRO A 285 21.00 -4.08 34.10
N VAL A 286 20.86 -3.03 34.90
CA VAL A 286 21.67 -2.80 36.11
C VAL A 286 21.54 -3.98 37.07
N GLY A 287 22.66 -4.51 37.54
CA GLY A 287 22.73 -5.65 38.47
C GLY A 287 22.77 -7.02 37.80
N LEU A 288 22.61 -7.11 36.47
CA LEU A 288 22.70 -8.37 35.71
C LEU A 288 23.98 -8.45 34.85
N GLU A 289 24.88 -7.48 34.95
CA GLU A 289 26.12 -7.38 34.18
C GLU A 289 26.99 -8.65 34.25
N PRO A 290 27.31 -9.23 35.43
CA PRO A 290 28.18 -10.41 35.49
C PRO A 290 27.53 -11.66 34.89
N GLN A 291 26.20 -11.77 34.94
CA GLN A 291 25.46 -12.92 34.43
C GLN A 291 25.27 -12.85 32.91
N LEU A 292 25.12 -11.64 32.38
CA LEU A 292 24.87 -11.41 30.95
C LEU A 292 26.13 -11.13 30.13
N ALA A 293 27.29 -10.91 30.77
CA ALA A 293 28.58 -10.73 30.10
C ALA A 293 28.88 -11.74 28.97
N PRO A 294 28.56 -13.06 29.08
CA PRO A 294 28.80 -14.02 28.00
C PRO A 294 27.93 -13.79 26.75
N LEU A 295 26.81 -13.07 26.88
CA LEU A 295 25.85 -12.84 25.82
C LEU A 295 26.11 -11.53 25.05
N VAL A 296 26.86 -10.61 25.66
CA VAL A 296 27.18 -9.30 25.08
C VAL A 296 27.93 -9.48 23.75
N GLY A 297 27.47 -8.78 22.71
CA GLY A 297 28.04 -8.88 21.37
C GLY A 297 27.74 -10.18 20.61
N GLN A 298 27.09 -11.17 21.23
CA GLN A 298 26.72 -12.42 20.57
C GLN A 298 25.39 -12.28 19.82
N LEU A 299 25.36 -12.79 18.58
CA LEU A 299 24.14 -12.82 17.77
C LEU A 299 23.23 -13.98 18.20
N VAL A 300 22.06 -13.65 18.75
CA VAL A 300 21.00 -14.60 19.05
C VAL A 300 19.85 -14.44 18.07
N ARG A 301 19.51 -15.51 17.35
CA ARG A 301 18.40 -15.53 16.39
C ARG A 301 17.15 -16.09 17.06
N GLY A 302 16.07 -15.30 17.05
CA GLY A 302 14.76 -15.65 17.58
C GLY A 302 14.56 -15.29 19.06
N ALA A 303 13.42 -14.66 19.36
CA ALA A 303 13.08 -14.20 20.71
C ALA A 303 12.91 -15.38 21.70
N ALA A 304 12.38 -16.51 21.25
CA ALA A 304 12.23 -17.72 22.09
C ALA A 304 13.59 -18.29 22.53
N ARG A 305 14.57 -18.28 21.62
CA ARG A 305 15.95 -18.71 21.92
C ARG A 305 16.64 -17.72 22.86
N LEU A 306 16.43 -16.42 22.66
CA LEU A 306 16.93 -15.39 23.58
C LEU A 306 16.38 -15.61 24.99
N ARG A 307 15.06 -15.79 25.12
CA ARG A 307 14.42 -16.09 26.40
C ARG A 307 15.00 -17.34 27.06
N ALA A 308 15.11 -18.44 26.33
CA ALA A 308 15.70 -19.67 26.87
C ALA A 308 17.16 -19.49 27.32
N THR A 309 17.95 -18.71 26.57
CA THR A 309 19.35 -18.41 26.91
C THR A 309 19.44 -17.55 28.16
N LEU A 310 18.60 -16.52 28.27
CA LEU A 310 18.50 -15.69 29.48
C LEU A 310 18.03 -16.50 30.68
N THR A 311 17.02 -17.35 30.51
CA THR A 311 16.54 -18.25 31.58
C THR A 311 17.65 -19.17 32.10
N ALA A 312 18.50 -19.70 31.21
CA ALA A 312 19.63 -20.53 31.59
C ALA A 312 20.73 -19.74 32.33
N LEU A 313 21.02 -18.51 31.90
CA LEU A 313 22.05 -17.65 32.53
C LEU A 313 21.61 -17.09 33.89
N LEU A 314 20.33 -16.75 34.03
CA LEU A 314 19.76 -16.13 35.24
C LEU A 314 19.30 -17.17 36.28
N GLY A 315 19.24 -18.45 35.92
CA GLY A 315 18.72 -19.51 36.80
C GLY A 315 17.19 -19.52 36.98
N GLY A 316 16.46 -18.80 36.12
CA GLY A 316 15.01 -18.65 36.15
C GLY A 316 14.49 -17.73 35.05
N PRO A 317 13.19 -17.72 34.73
CA PRO A 317 12.65 -16.81 33.72
C PRO A 317 12.87 -15.35 34.16
N PRO A 318 13.38 -14.47 33.27
CA PRO A 318 13.49 -13.05 33.58
C PRO A 318 12.10 -12.46 33.85
N ALA A 319 12.06 -11.40 34.66
CA ALA A 319 10.84 -10.59 34.81
C ALA A 319 10.43 -9.98 33.45
N ASP A 320 9.13 -9.77 33.25
CA ASP A 320 8.59 -9.38 31.94
C ASP A 320 9.11 -8.01 31.49
N ASP A 321 9.22 -7.04 32.41
CA ASP A 321 9.80 -5.71 32.19
C ASP A 321 11.27 -5.77 31.74
N VAL A 322 12.07 -6.64 32.37
CA VAL A 322 13.47 -6.87 32.00
C VAL A 322 13.55 -7.50 30.61
N MET A 323 12.69 -8.48 30.32
CA MET A 323 12.64 -9.13 29.01
C MET A 323 12.25 -8.13 27.91
N GLU A 324 11.27 -7.27 28.16
CA GLU A 324 10.82 -6.23 27.25
C GLU A 324 11.93 -5.23 26.94
N ALA A 325 12.63 -4.72 27.96
CA ALA A 325 13.75 -3.80 27.81
C ALA A 325 14.89 -4.42 26.98
N ILE A 326 15.22 -5.70 27.21
CA ILE A 326 16.23 -6.42 26.41
C ILE A 326 15.77 -6.60 24.97
N LEU A 327 14.50 -6.98 24.73
CA LEU A 327 13.98 -7.17 23.37
C LEU A 327 13.98 -5.86 22.58
N ALA A 328 13.64 -4.74 23.22
CA ALA A 328 13.62 -3.42 22.60
C ALA A 328 15.03 -2.91 22.28
N SER A 329 15.99 -3.07 23.19
CA SER A 329 17.36 -2.54 23.03
C SER A 329 18.25 -3.44 22.16
N ALA A 330 18.11 -4.76 22.24
CA ALA A 330 19.00 -5.71 21.57
C ALA A 330 18.61 -6.02 20.12
N ILE A 331 17.40 -5.63 19.66
CA ILE A 331 16.95 -5.97 18.30
C ILE A 331 17.80 -5.29 17.22
N THR A 332 18.45 -6.11 16.40
CA THR A 332 19.36 -5.63 15.35
C THR A 332 18.62 -4.85 14.26
N ALA A 333 19.30 -3.87 13.65
CA ALA A 333 18.75 -3.06 12.55
C ALA A 333 18.30 -3.90 11.33
N ASP A 334 18.92 -5.06 11.16
CA ASP A 334 18.70 -5.97 10.04
C ASP A 334 17.49 -6.92 10.24
N SER A 335 16.87 -6.89 11.41
CA SER A 335 15.76 -7.77 11.77
C SER A 335 14.50 -7.43 10.95
N PRO A 336 13.88 -8.42 10.28
CA PRO A 336 12.61 -8.22 9.57
C PRO A 336 11.53 -7.60 10.45
N LYS A 337 11.33 -8.12 11.67
CA LYS A 337 10.32 -7.65 12.62
C LYS A 337 10.44 -6.15 12.94
N ARG A 338 11.68 -5.67 13.15
CA ARG A 338 11.98 -4.25 13.44
C ARG A 338 11.59 -3.32 12.29
N ASN A 339 11.76 -3.76 11.04
CA ASN A 339 11.50 -2.95 9.87
C ASN A 339 10.03 -3.03 9.42
N LEU A 340 9.41 -4.21 9.55
CA LEU A 340 8.05 -4.46 9.07
C LEU A 340 6.97 -3.85 9.96
N ILE A 341 7.12 -3.83 11.28
CA ILE A 341 6.08 -3.30 12.17
C ILE A 341 5.86 -1.78 11.95
N PRO A 342 6.87 -0.91 12.01
CA PRO A 342 6.63 0.52 11.77
C PRO A 342 6.32 0.85 10.30
N SER A 343 6.80 0.06 9.34
CA SER A 343 6.73 0.42 7.92
C SER A 343 5.59 -0.27 7.15
N ALA A 344 5.30 -1.53 7.47
CA ALA A 344 4.34 -2.36 6.75
C ALA A 344 2.99 -2.49 7.47
N VAL A 345 3.03 -2.67 8.80
CA VAL A 345 1.85 -2.90 9.66
C VAL A 345 1.99 -2.15 10.98
N ALA A 346 1.62 -0.87 10.96
CA ALA A 346 1.57 -0.01 12.14
C ALA A 346 0.17 -0.05 12.76
N LEU A 347 0.08 -0.66 13.94
CA LEU A 347 -1.14 -0.77 14.75
C LEU A 347 -0.89 -0.08 16.09
N ALA A 348 -1.84 0.70 16.56
CA ALA A 348 -1.78 1.38 17.85
C ALA A 348 -3.00 0.99 18.70
N ILE A 349 -2.83 0.98 20.02
CA ILE A 349 -3.89 0.78 21.00
C ILE A 349 -3.86 1.97 21.94
N GLY A 350 -4.97 2.68 22.08
CA GLY A 350 -5.10 3.79 23.01
C GLY A 350 -6.36 4.62 22.76
N ALA A 351 -6.45 5.78 23.40
CA ALA A 351 -7.69 6.59 23.40
C ALA A 351 -7.90 7.44 22.14
N ASN A 352 -6.87 7.63 21.31
CA ASN A 352 -6.97 8.39 20.06
C ASN A 352 -5.92 7.94 19.04
N SER A 353 -6.06 8.39 17.80
CA SER A 353 -5.16 8.06 16.69
C SER A 353 -3.77 8.72 16.76
N GLY A 354 -3.47 9.50 17.81
CA GLY A 354 -2.17 10.15 18.01
C GLY A 354 -1.21 9.33 18.88
N VAL A 355 -1.68 8.20 19.42
CA VAL A 355 -0.86 7.26 20.20
C VAL A 355 0.16 6.58 19.30
N ALA A 356 1.37 6.38 19.79
CA ALA A 356 2.42 5.74 19.00
C ALA A 356 2.07 4.27 18.65
N PRO A 357 2.47 3.78 17.46
CA PRO A 357 2.35 2.37 17.10
C PRO A 357 3.00 1.44 18.11
N LEU A 358 2.43 0.24 18.24
CA LEU A 358 2.98 -0.83 19.07
C LEU A 358 4.40 -1.17 18.64
N GLU A 359 5.29 -1.21 19.63
CA GLU A 359 6.68 -1.60 19.41
C GLU A 359 6.81 -3.12 19.12
N PRO A 360 7.91 -3.55 18.47
CA PRO A 360 8.08 -4.93 18.03
C PRO A 360 7.93 -6.03 19.09
N GLN A 361 8.18 -5.73 20.36
CA GLN A 361 8.06 -6.69 21.46
C GLN A 361 6.60 -6.97 21.88
N PHE A 362 5.67 -6.07 21.59
CA PHE A 362 4.26 -6.18 21.98
C PHE A 362 3.37 -6.84 20.91
N LEU A 363 3.87 -7.01 19.69
CA LEU A 363 3.15 -7.63 18.58
C LEU A 363 3.75 -8.98 18.21
N THR A 364 2.95 -10.05 18.18
CA THR A 364 3.39 -11.38 17.76
C THR A 364 2.56 -11.88 16.59
N ALA A 365 3.19 -12.50 15.60
CA ALA A 365 2.47 -13.13 14.50
C ALA A 365 2.01 -14.55 14.87
N GLY A 366 0.76 -14.88 14.59
CA GLY A 366 0.16 -16.18 14.87
C GLY A 366 -0.70 -16.67 13.71
N ASP A 367 -1.00 -17.97 13.69
CA ASP A 367 -2.06 -18.50 12.82
C ASP A 367 -3.40 -18.27 13.53
N LEU A 368 -4.23 -17.38 12.99
CA LEU A 368 -5.53 -17.05 13.55
C LEU A 368 -6.68 -17.67 12.76
N GLY A 369 -6.42 -18.77 12.03
CA GLY A 369 -7.47 -19.57 11.39
C GLY A 369 -8.58 -19.97 12.37
N LEU A 370 -8.16 -20.44 13.56
CA LEU A 370 -9.04 -20.77 14.70
C LEU A 370 -8.89 -19.75 15.86
N TRP A 371 -8.72 -18.46 15.53
CA TRP A 371 -8.61 -17.35 16.49
C TRP A 371 -7.67 -17.61 17.68
N GLY A 372 -6.51 -18.21 17.40
CA GLY A 372 -5.44 -18.39 18.38
C GLY A 372 -5.61 -19.57 19.34
N THR A 373 -6.56 -20.48 19.09
CA THR A 373 -6.69 -21.71 19.89
C THR A 373 -5.41 -22.53 19.87
N GLY A 374 -4.89 -22.83 21.06
CA GLY A 374 -3.63 -23.55 21.25
C GLY A 374 -2.38 -22.70 21.08
N LEU A 375 -2.50 -21.40 20.79
CA LEU A 375 -1.36 -20.47 20.83
C LEU A 375 -1.13 -20.00 22.27
N ALA A 376 0.13 -20.07 22.70
CA ALA A 376 0.60 -19.48 23.95
C ALA A 376 1.54 -18.31 23.62
N PRO A 377 1.01 -17.09 23.43
CA PRO A 377 1.85 -15.93 23.17
C PRO A 377 2.72 -15.60 24.39
N PRO A 378 3.88 -14.96 24.19
CA PRO A 378 4.64 -14.37 25.29
C PRO A 378 3.78 -13.43 26.15
N PRO A 379 3.99 -13.36 27.48
CA PRO A 379 3.24 -12.47 28.37
C PRO A 379 3.23 -11.00 27.93
N SER A 380 4.36 -10.51 27.39
CA SER A 380 4.51 -9.16 26.85
C SER A 380 3.71 -8.89 25.56
N THR A 381 3.00 -9.87 25.00
CA THR A 381 2.27 -9.68 23.74
C THR A 381 0.92 -9.01 24.03
N ALA A 382 0.71 -7.80 23.53
CA ALA A 382 -0.57 -7.10 23.58
C ALA A 382 -1.52 -7.57 22.46
N LEU A 383 -0.97 -7.92 21.29
CA LEU A 383 -1.73 -8.22 20.08
C LEU A 383 -1.11 -9.36 19.28
N LEU A 384 -1.95 -10.32 18.88
CA LEU A 384 -1.65 -11.34 17.89
C LEU A 384 -2.15 -10.92 16.52
N LEU A 385 -1.29 -11.03 15.51
CA LEU A 385 -1.60 -10.68 14.13
C LEU A 385 -1.41 -11.91 13.22
N ASP A 386 -2.41 -12.23 12.41
CA ASP A 386 -2.25 -13.14 11.28
C ASP A 386 -2.12 -12.31 9.99
N PRO A 387 -0.89 -12.01 9.53
CA PRO A 387 -0.70 -11.22 8.32
C PRO A 387 -1.14 -11.95 7.05
N THR A 388 -1.32 -13.27 7.08
CA THR A 388 -1.76 -14.02 5.88
C THR A 388 -3.26 -13.89 5.63
N ARG A 389 -4.04 -13.65 6.69
CA ARG A 389 -5.50 -13.45 6.64
C ARG A 389 -5.95 -12.03 7.02
N GLY A 390 -5.05 -11.19 7.54
CA GLY A 390 -5.41 -9.84 8.02
C GLY A 390 -6.27 -9.85 9.28
N ARG A 391 -6.19 -10.92 10.09
CA ARG A 391 -6.91 -11.06 11.35
C ARG A 391 -6.06 -10.58 12.53
N VAL A 392 -6.71 -10.04 13.54
CA VAL A 392 -6.10 -9.53 14.76
C VAL A 392 -6.84 -10.09 15.97
N LEU A 393 -6.10 -10.56 16.97
CA LEU A 393 -6.63 -10.99 18.25
C LEU A 393 -5.91 -10.25 19.38
N LEU A 394 -6.67 -9.54 20.20
CA LEU A 394 -6.14 -8.92 21.41
C LEU A 394 -5.95 -9.97 22.51
N THR A 395 -4.84 -9.89 23.24
CA THR A 395 -4.53 -10.84 24.33
C THR A 395 -5.25 -10.47 25.64
N ALA A 396 -5.69 -9.22 25.76
CA ALA A 396 -6.48 -8.69 26.86
C ALA A 396 -7.60 -7.79 26.34
N ALA A 397 -8.67 -7.64 27.13
CA ALA A 397 -9.72 -6.68 26.83
C ALA A 397 -9.19 -5.25 26.93
N LEU A 398 -9.55 -4.39 25.98
CA LEU A 398 -9.18 -2.98 26.01
C LEU A 398 -9.95 -2.24 27.12
N PRO A 399 -9.32 -1.25 27.77
CA PRO A 399 -10.03 -0.26 28.56
C PRO A 399 -11.14 0.40 27.74
N ALA A 400 -12.24 0.83 28.37
CA ALA A 400 -13.40 1.39 27.67
C ALA A 400 -13.11 2.67 26.85
N ALA A 401 -12.02 3.38 27.17
CA ALA A 401 -11.58 4.56 26.43
C ALA A 401 -10.67 4.23 25.24
N ASP A 402 -10.12 3.01 25.16
CA ASP A 402 -9.13 2.63 24.18
C ASP A 402 -9.75 1.88 23.00
N ALA A 403 -9.18 2.10 21.82
CA ALA A 403 -9.55 1.41 20.60
C ALA A 403 -8.30 0.93 19.84
N LEU A 404 -8.51 -0.02 18.92
CA LEU A 404 -7.49 -0.45 17.97
C LEU A 404 -7.46 0.52 16.79
N PHE A 405 -6.36 1.26 16.63
CA PHE A 405 -6.12 2.15 15.51
C PHE A 405 -5.20 1.49 14.48
N VAL A 406 -5.63 1.52 13.22
CA VAL A 406 -4.83 1.02 12.08
C VAL A 406 -4.18 2.21 11.38
N GLU A 407 -2.96 2.55 11.79
CA GLU A 407 -2.25 3.71 11.25
C GLU A 407 -1.74 3.48 9.83
N ALA A 408 -1.14 2.33 9.58
CA ALA A 408 -0.63 1.97 8.27
C ALA A 408 -0.65 0.46 8.05
N ILE A 409 -1.33 0.02 7.00
CA ILE A 409 -1.24 -1.34 6.46
C ILE A 409 -0.99 -1.28 4.96
N HIS A 410 -0.60 -2.39 4.35
CA HIS A 410 -0.50 -2.47 2.89
C HIS A 410 -1.28 -3.65 2.36
N LEU A 411 -2.00 -3.42 1.25
CA LEU A 411 -2.68 -4.48 0.50
C LEU A 411 -1.98 -4.72 -0.83
N GLY A 412 -2.02 -5.95 -1.30
CA GLY A 412 -1.46 -6.32 -2.60
C GLY A 412 -2.43 -6.01 -3.74
N ALA A 413 -1.95 -5.33 -4.77
CA ALA A 413 -2.68 -5.15 -6.03
C ALA A 413 -1.78 -5.48 -7.22
N PHE A 414 -2.36 -5.80 -8.38
CA PHE A 414 -1.60 -6.02 -9.62
C PHE A 414 -1.43 -4.74 -10.46
N GLY A 415 -1.99 -3.63 -10.01
CA GLY A 415 -1.92 -2.33 -10.68
C GLY A 415 -2.78 -1.29 -9.98
N GLU A 416 -2.79 -0.09 -10.55
CA GLU A 416 -3.60 1.05 -10.12
C GLU A 416 -5.05 0.89 -10.58
N ILE A 417 -5.76 -0.08 -9.99
CA ILE A 417 -7.12 -0.45 -10.38
C ILE A 417 -8.05 -0.37 -9.15
N GLY A 418 -9.32 -0.01 -9.39
CA GLY A 418 -10.35 0.10 -8.35
C GLY A 418 -10.08 1.25 -7.38
N ALA A 419 -10.66 1.18 -6.19
CA ALA A 419 -10.54 2.21 -5.14
C ALA A 419 -9.17 2.25 -4.43
N GLY A 420 -8.13 1.61 -4.97
CA GLY A 420 -6.81 1.50 -4.35
C GLY A 420 -6.15 2.86 -4.07
N SER A 421 -5.29 2.94 -3.05
CA SER A 421 -4.65 4.18 -2.56
C SER A 421 -3.48 4.71 -3.42
N TYR A 422 -3.56 4.55 -4.74
CA TYR A 422 -2.60 5.11 -5.69
C TYR A 422 -2.85 6.59 -5.97
N ASP A 423 -1.90 7.25 -6.65
CA ASP A 423 -1.98 8.68 -6.98
C ASP A 423 -3.10 8.93 -8.00
N ARG A 424 -4.01 9.85 -7.65
CA ARG A 424 -5.17 10.20 -8.47
C ARG A 424 -5.34 11.71 -8.67
N ARG A 425 -4.35 12.52 -8.25
CA ARG A 425 -4.41 14.00 -8.18
C ARG A 425 -4.78 14.71 -9.46
N ALA A 426 -4.45 14.12 -10.60
CA ALA A 426 -4.75 14.69 -11.91
C ALA A 426 -6.25 14.67 -12.25
N GLY A 427 -7.01 13.74 -11.67
CA GLY A 427 -8.43 13.57 -11.95
C GLY A 427 -9.37 14.18 -10.90
N LEU A 428 -8.87 14.62 -9.75
CA LEU A 428 -9.71 15.15 -8.67
C LEU A 428 -10.15 16.59 -8.94
N ALA A 429 -11.40 16.91 -8.60
CA ALA A 429 -11.85 18.30 -8.54
C ALA A 429 -11.15 19.03 -7.39
N ARG A 430 -10.83 20.32 -7.60
CA ARG A 430 -10.07 21.15 -6.64
C ARG A 430 -10.83 22.37 -6.14
N ASP A 431 -11.78 22.86 -6.93
CA ASP A 431 -12.56 24.06 -6.61
C ASP A 431 -13.93 23.65 -6.04
N ASN A 432 -14.41 24.39 -5.03
CA ASN A 432 -15.72 24.19 -4.39
C ASN A 432 -15.94 22.77 -3.82
N VAL A 433 -14.90 22.16 -3.25
CA VAL A 433 -14.97 20.82 -2.64
C VAL A 433 -15.38 20.94 -1.17
N THR A 434 -16.46 20.26 -0.80
CA THR A 434 -16.88 20.08 0.61
C THR A 434 -16.27 18.79 1.17
N LEU A 435 -15.59 18.87 2.31
CA LEU A 435 -15.01 17.69 2.96
C LEU A 435 -16.03 17.02 3.87
N PHE A 436 -16.14 15.70 3.81
CA PHE A 436 -16.87 14.94 4.82
C PHE A 436 -16.16 15.02 6.18
N ASP A 437 -16.94 15.11 7.24
CA ASP A 437 -16.45 15.02 8.60
C ASP A 437 -15.89 13.60 8.86
N PRO A 438 -14.60 13.45 9.23
CA PRO A 438 -14.02 12.14 9.55
C PRO A 438 -14.49 11.58 10.90
N GLY A 439 -15.40 12.26 11.60
CA GLY A 439 -15.93 11.90 12.92
C GLY A 439 -15.25 12.67 14.05
N PRO A 440 -15.53 12.31 15.32
CA PRO A 440 -15.06 13.07 16.47
C PRO A 440 -13.53 13.06 16.58
N GLN A 441 -12.96 14.25 16.76
CA GLN A 441 -11.52 14.48 16.94
C GLN A 441 -11.23 15.25 18.23
N ASP A 442 -10.04 15.06 18.78
CA ASP A 442 -9.54 15.86 19.90
C ASP A 442 -9.10 17.28 19.44
N GLY A 443 -8.70 18.13 20.38
CA GLY A 443 -8.22 19.49 20.08
C GLY A 443 -6.95 19.55 19.21
N ASN A 444 -6.29 18.41 18.98
CA ASN A 444 -5.10 18.28 18.13
C ASN A 444 -5.41 17.67 16.76
N GLY A 445 -6.69 17.36 16.47
CA GLY A 445 -7.10 16.72 15.22
C GLY A 445 -6.81 15.21 15.16
N ASN A 446 -6.58 14.56 16.30
CA ASN A 446 -6.51 13.09 16.37
C ASN A 446 -7.91 12.50 16.46
N ASP A 447 -8.13 11.42 15.73
CA ASP A 447 -9.41 10.72 15.73
C ASP A 447 -9.65 10.04 17.08
N LEU A 448 -10.79 10.34 17.71
CA LEU A 448 -11.23 9.70 18.96
C LEU A 448 -11.87 8.33 18.73
N SER A 449 -12.16 7.98 17.48
CA SER A 449 -12.68 6.68 17.08
C SER A 449 -12.08 6.25 15.74
N PRO A 450 -11.71 4.97 15.58
CA PRO A 450 -11.26 4.42 14.30
C PRO A 450 -12.39 4.29 13.26
N GLY A 451 -13.64 4.60 13.62
CA GLY A 451 -14.83 4.44 12.80
C GLY A 451 -15.67 3.21 13.21
N PRO A 452 -16.78 2.91 12.51
CA PRO A 452 -17.29 3.61 11.34
C PRO A 452 -17.79 5.03 11.67
N VAL A 453 -17.71 5.93 10.69
CA VAL A 453 -18.31 7.26 10.75
C VAL A 453 -19.81 7.13 10.43
N THR A 454 -20.67 7.67 11.29
CA THR A 454 -22.14 7.55 11.23
C THR A 454 -22.80 8.89 11.54
N GLY A 455 -24.13 9.01 11.33
CA GLY A 455 -24.90 10.20 11.70
C GLY A 455 -24.83 11.33 10.66
N PHE A 456 -24.76 10.97 9.38
CA PHE A 456 -24.80 11.91 8.27
C PHE A 456 -25.59 11.31 7.10
N ALA A 457 -26.27 12.17 6.33
CA ALA A 457 -26.91 11.78 5.08
C ALA A 457 -25.96 11.97 3.90
N LEU A 458 -26.09 11.15 2.86
CA LEU A 458 -25.38 11.40 1.61
C LEU A 458 -25.92 12.67 0.94
N PRO A 459 -25.03 13.56 0.44
CA PRO A 459 -25.45 14.76 -0.26
C PRO A 459 -26.05 14.41 -1.63
N LEU A 460 -26.93 15.30 -2.11
CA LEU A 460 -27.65 15.14 -3.38
C LEU A 460 -27.09 16.04 -4.49
N ASP A 461 -26.27 17.04 -4.14
CA ASP A 461 -25.67 18.03 -5.03
C ASP A 461 -24.25 18.44 -4.58
N GLY A 462 -23.48 19.05 -5.47
CA GLY A 462 -22.14 19.56 -5.21
C GLY A 462 -21.01 18.53 -5.32
N ILE A 463 -19.80 18.96 -4.94
CA ILE A 463 -18.59 18.14 -4.97
C ILE A 463 -18.17 17.84 -3.54
N HIS A 464 -18.17 16.56 -3.17
CA HIS A 464 -17.86 16.11 -1.81
C HIS A 464 -16.67 15.16 -1.81
N GLU A 465 -15.73 15.38 -0.89
CA GLU A 465 -14.51 14.60 -0.76
C GLU A 465 -14.42 13.89 0.59
N PHE A 466 -14.18 12.58 0.55
CA PHE A 466 -13.86 11.76 1.73
C PHE A 466 -12.38 11.89 2.08
N ALA A 467 -12.09 12.30 3.32
CA ALA A 467 -10.76 12.74 3.73
C ALA A 467 -9.78 11.59 4.09
N ASP A 468 -10.28 10.42 4.45
CA ASP A 468 -9.49 9.29 4.96
C ASP A 468 -9.95 7.93 4.38
N SER A 469 -9.41 6.82 4.90
CA SER A 469 -9.78 5.46 4.49
C SER A 469 -10.71 4.77 5.50
N LYS A 470 -11.45 5.55 6.31
CA LYS A 470 -12.42 4.99 7.25
C LYS A 470 -13.62 4.38 6.52
N THR A 471 -14.39 3.61 7.27
CA THR A 471 -15.71 3.16 6.83
C THR A 471 -16.74 4.25 7.13
N TYR A 472 -17.44 4.69 6.10
CA TYR A 472 -18.52 5.68 6.16
C TYR A 472 -19.85 4.97 6.01
N VAL A 473 -20.71 5.08 7.02
CA VAL A 473 -22.05 4.49 7.03
C VAL A 473 -23.04 5.64 7.07
N PRO A 474 -23.53 6.11 5.91
CA PRO A 474 -24.54 7.13 5.87
C PRO A 474 -25.87 6.61 6.44
N ASP A 475 -26.68 7.52 6.92
CA ASP A 475 -28.03 7.22 7.39
C ASP A 475 -28.87 6.65 6.23
N PRO A 476 -29.74 5.65 6.49
CA PRO A 476 -30.52 4.99 5.45
C PRO A 476 -31.41 6.02 4.74
N PRO A 477 -31.35 6.12 3.39
CA PRO A 477 -32.20 7.05 2.66
C PRO A 477 -33.66 6.64 2.78
N ALA A 478 -34.55 7.62 2.96
CA ALA A 478 -35.99 7.37 3.02
C ALA A 478 -36.46 6.62 1.76
N ALA A 479 -37.19 5.52 1.97
CA ALA A 479 -37.65 4.64 0.88
C ALA A 479 -36.54 4.13 -0.05
N ASN A 480 -35.29 4.05 0.43
CA ASN A 480 -34.12 3.62 -0.34
C ASN A 480 -33.83 4.49 -1.58
N LEU A 481 -34.24 5.77 -1.55
CA LEU A 481 -34.13 6.72 -2.66
C LEU A 481 -33.17 7.87 -2.34
N LEU A 482 -32.08 7.97 -3.08
CA LEU A 482 -31.14 9.09 -3.09
C LEU A 482 -31.44 9.97 -4.30
N GLY A 483 -32.27 11.00 -4.13
CA GLY A 483 -32.55 11.96 -5.19
C GLY A 483 -33.59 13.01 -4.80
N PRO A 484 -33.80 14.02 -5.65
CA PRO A 484 -33.25 14.15 -7.01
C PRO A 484 -31.77 14.60 -7.05
N ILE A 485 -30.95 13.97 -7.89
CA ILE A 485 -29.51 14.26 -8.07
C ILE A 485 -29.29 15.07 -9.36
N ASP A 486 -28.97 16.35 -9.23
CA ASP A 486 -28.67 17.22 -10.36
C ASP A 486 -27.18 17.12 -10.77
N GLN A 487 -26.28 17.69 -9.96
CA GLN A 487 -24.83 17.60 -10.15
C GLN A 487 -24.16 17.12 -8.87
N LEU A 488 -23.81 15.84 -8.81
CA LEU A 488 -23.15 15.25 -7.66
C LEU A 488 -21.82 14.61 -8.04
N THR A 489 -20.77 14.99 -7.33
CA THR A 489 -19.47 14.33 -7.38
C THR A 489 -19.10 13.83 -5.99
N LEU A 490 -19.01 12.51 -5.84
CA LEU A 490 -18.46 11.87 -4.65
C LEU A 490 -17.06 11.38 -4.99
N GLN A 491 -16.04 12.01 -4.41
CA GLN A 491 -14.64 11.66 -4.65
C GLN A 491 -13.92 11.25 -3.36
N ALA A 492 -12.97 10.33 -3.47
CA ALA A 492 -12.02 10.08 -2.39
C ALA A 492 -10.77 10.95 -2.57
N ARG A 493 -10.25 11.47 -1.46
CA ARG A 493 -8.97 12.15 -1.42
C ARG A 493 -7.85 11.30 -2.04
N ASP A 494 -6.81 11.97 -2.52
CA ASP A 494 -5.63 11.29 -3.04
C ASP A 494 -5.02 10.32 -2.02
N ARG A 495 -4.66 9.11 -2.50
CA ARG A 495 -4.10 8.02 -1.69
C ARG A 495 -4.97 7.52 -0.54
N THR A 496 -6.29 7.73 -0.59
CA THR A 496 -7.23 7.13 0.36
C THR A 496 -8.14 6.09 -0.31
N ARG A 497 -8.66 5.17 0.49
CA ARG A 497 -9.61 4.13 0.08
C ARG A 497 -10.77 4.09 1.09
N PRO A 498 -11.65 5.11 1.09
CA PRO A 498 -12.83 5.09 1.95
C PRO A 498 -13.78 3.97 1.51
N TYR A 499 -14.39 3.30 2.49
CA TYR A 499 -15.41 2.30 2.26
C TYR A 499 -16.78 2.88 2.63
N ILE A 500 -17.64 3.09 1.64
CA ILE A 500 -19.01 3.54 1.82
C ILE A 500 -19.89 2.30 1.95
N ARG A 501 -20.38 2.07 3.17
CA ARG A 501 -21.27 0.96 3.48
C ARG A 501 -22.69 1.48 3.61
N LEU A 502 -23.46 1.32 2.55
CA LEU A 502 -24.85 1.72 2.50
C LEU A 502 -25.73 0.68 3.19
N VAL A 503 -26.65 1.14 4.03
CA VAL A 503 -27.62 0.28 4.73
C VAL A 503 -29.01 0.66 4.20
N PRO A 504 -29.70 -0.24 3.49
CA PRO A 504 -31.07 0.00 3.06
C PRO A 504 -32.05 0.00 4.24
N ASP A 505 -33.13 0.78 4.11
CA ASP A 505 -34.29 0.74 4.99
C ASP A 505 -35.06 -0.60 4.80
N ALA A 506 -35.67 -1.08 5.89
CA ALA A 506 -36.55 -2.25 5.93
C ALA A 506 -35.99 -3.56 5.30
N ALA A 507 -34.72 -3.88 5.50
CA ALA A 507 -34.05 -5.09 4.98
C ALA A 507 -34.07 -5.24 3.43
N ALA A 508 -34.27 -4.14 2.70
CA ALA A 508 -34.16 -4.14 1.25
C ALA A 508 -32.73 -4.49 0.78
N SER A 509 -32.59 -4.90 -0.48
CA SER A 509 -31.30 -5.20 -1.11
C SER A 509 -30.92 -4.20 -2.21
N GLU A 510 -31.69 -3.12 -2.36
CA GLU A 510 -31.48 -2.12 -3.42
C GLU A 510 -31.52 -0.69 -2.88
N ILE A 511 -30.71 0.19 -3.50
CA ILE A 511 -30.71 1.64 -3.27
C ILE A 511 -30.73 2.32 -4.63
N THR A 512 -31.62 3.30 -4.78
CA THR A 512 -31.86 4.01 -6.04
C THR A 512 -31.27 5.41 -6.00
N PHE A 513 -30.36 5.70 -6.94
CA PHE A 513 -29.87 7.04 -7.27
C PHE A 513 -30.80 7.63 -8.32
N ALA A 514 -31.64 8.57 -7.91
CA ALA A 514 -32.67 9.14 -8.76
C ALA A 514 -32.26 10.51 -9.32
N GLY A 515 -32.22 10.63 -10.65
CA GLY A 515 -32.06 11.90 -11.33
C GLY A 515 -33.33 12.78 -11.24
N PRO A 516 -33.23 14.09 -11.44
CA PRO A 516 -34.36 15.00 -11.42
C PRO A 516 -35.38 14.69 -12.53
N ALA A 517 -36.62 15.09 -12.29
CA ALA A 517 -37.65 15.25 -13.32
C ALA A 517 -37.11 16.11 -14.49
N PRO A 518 -37.66 16.04 -15.71
CA PRO A 518 -37.11 16.74 -16.87
C PRO A 518 -36.90 18.25 -16.60
N ALA A 519 -35.63 18.63 -16.40
CA ALA A 519 -35.12 19.96 -16.10
C ALA A 519 -33.95 20.28 -17.05
N ALA A 520 -33.49 21.54 -17.06
CA ALA A 520 -32.42 21.96 -17.96
C ALA A 520 -31.06 21.31 -17.58
N PRO A 521 -30.27 20.81 -18.55
CA PRO A 521 -28.95 20.21 -18.32
C PRO A 521 -27.95 21.23 -17.71
N PRO A 522 -26.91 20.78 -16.98
CA PRO A 522 -26.29 19.44 -17.04
C PRO A 522 -26.54 18.57 -15.80
N ARG A 523 -26.99 17.33 -15.99
CA ARG A 523 -27.27 16.33 -14.95
C ARG A 523 -26.16 15.28 -14.91
N SER A 524 -25.38 15.25 -13.84
CA SER A 524 -24.21 14.38 -13.75
C SER A 524 -24.03 13.74 -12.38
N LEU A 525 -23.73 12.44 -12.39
CA LEU A 525 -23.31 11.67 -11.22
C LEU A 525 -21.88 11.17 -11.42
N THR A 526 -20.96 11.55 -10.55
CA THR A 526 -19.57 11.09 -10.57
C THR A 526 -19.21 10.38 -9.27
N ILE A 527 -18.75 9.13 -9.37
CA ILE A 527 -18.22 8.32 -8.28
C ILE A 527 -16.76 8.04 -8.60
N ASP A 528 -15.85 8.49 -7.73
CA ASP A 528 -14.43 8.50 -8.02
C ASP A 528 -13.56 8.07 -6.84
N GLY A 529 -12.84 6.96 -6.98
CA GLY A 529 -11.91 6.52 -5.94
C GLY A 529 -12.57 5.83 -4.74
N LEU A 530 -13.86 5.50 -4.83
CA LEU A 530 -14.68 4.98 -3.73
C LEU A 530 -14.85 3.47 -3.78
N TRP A 531 -14.79 2.82 -2.62
CA TRP A 531 -15.26 1.45 -2.45
C TRP A 531 -16.68 1.48 -1.90
N ILE A 532 -17.64 0.91 -2.63
CA ILE A 532 -19.06 0.94 -2.26
C ILE A 532 -19.56 -0.48 -2.04
N GLY A 533 -20.27 -0.70 -0.93
CA GLY A 533 -20.99 -1.93 -0.63
C GLY A 533 -22.37 -1.63 -0.04
N ILE A 534 -23.32 -2.54 -0.26
CA ILE A 534 -24.65 -2.51 0.36
C ILE A 534 -24.73 -3.66 1.36
N VAL A 535 -25.08 -3.37 2.61
CA VAL A 535 -25.23 -4.38 3.66
C VAL A 535 -26.66 -4.30 4.22
N PRO A 536 -27.58 -5.16 3.76
CA PRO A 536 -28.95 -5.24 4.27
C PRO A 536 -28.97 -5.54 5.77
N SER A 537 -29.91 -4.92 6.49
CA SER A 537 -30.19 -5.28 7.89
C SER A 537 -30.76 -6.70 7.95
N GLY A 538 -30.05 -7.65 8.56
CA GLY A 538 -30.54 -9.03 8.73
C GLY A 538 -29.86 -10.09 7.85
N LEU A 539 -28.61 -9.88 7.41
CA LEU A 539 -27.80 -10.94 6.81
C LEU A 539 -27.71 -12.15 7.76
N ALA A 540 -28.26 -13.28 7.31
CA ALA A 540 -28.29 -14.50 8.10
C ALA A 540 -26.93 -15.22 8.09
N GLU A 541 -26.52 -15.68 9.26
CA GLU A 541 -25.44 -16.65 9.43
C GLU A 541 -25.81 -17.98 8.74
N GLN A 542 -24.86 -18.57 8.02
CA GLN A 542 -25.03 -19.84 7.31
C GLN A 542 -24.14 -20.90 7.97
N ASN A 543 -24.72 -22.05 8.30
CA ASN A 543 -23.94 -23.22 8.70
C ASN A 543 -23.37 -23.89 7.45
N LEU A 544 -22.06 -23.98 7.37
CA LEU A 544 -21.34 -24.57 6.27
C LEU A 544 -20.88 -25.99 6.64
N PRO A 545 -20.84 -26.92 5.67
CA PRO A 545 -20.48 -28.32 5.93
C PRO A 545 -18.98 -28.52 6.14
N ASP A 546 -18.12 -27.70 5.54
CA ASP A 546 -16.66 -27.74 5.68
C ASP A 546 -16.02 -26.35 5.48
N GLU A 547 -14.72 -26.21 5.77
CA GLU A 547 -13.98 -24.93 5.66
C GLU A 547 -13.85 -24.43 4.21
N ALA A 548 -13.90 -25.34 3.24
CA ALA A 548 -13.75 -25.03 1.81
C ALA A 548 -15.05 -24.53 1.18
N SER A 549 -16.19 -24.77 1.83
CA SER A 549 -17.50 -24.31 1.37
C SER A 549 -17.61 -22.80 1.50
N GLU A 550 -18.17 -22.17 0.47
CA GLU A 550 -18.44 -20.73 0.40
C GLU A 550 -19.89 -20.45 0.84
N CYS A 551 -20.16 -19.25 1.37
CA CYS A 551 -21.54 -18.85 1.62
C CYS A 551 -22.32 -18.70 0.32
N THR A 552 -23.64 -18.89 0.39
CA THR A 552 -24.52 -18.60 -0.73
C THR A 552 -24.41 -17.12 -1.09
N PRO A 553 -24.05 -16.75 -2.34
CA PRO A 553 -23.89 -15.36 -2.74
C PRO A 553 -25.19 -14.57 -2.58
N VAL A 554 -25.09 -13.40 -1.95
CA VAL A 554 -26.22 -12.47 -1.78
C VAL A 554 -26.05 -11.30 -2.75
N GLU A 555 -27.05 -11.05 -3.58
CA GLU A 555 -27.05 -9.93 -4.53
C GLU A 555 -27.61 -8.67 -3.89
N THR A 556 -26.95 -7.54 -4.12
CA THR A 556 -27.47 -6.20 -3.83
C THR A 556 -27.30 -5.29 -5.04
N ARG A 557 -28.17 -4.29 -5.18
CA ARG A 557 -28.24 -3.45 -6.38
C ARG A 557 -28.14 -1.96 -6.08
N ILE A 558 -27.28 -1.26 -6.81
CA ILE A 558 -27.40 0.18 -7.02
C ILE A 558 -28.19 0.40 -8.29
N ILE A 559 -29.34 1.04 -8.15
CA ILE A 559 -30.19 1.39 -9.29
C ILE A 559 -29.93 2.84 -9.66
N ILE A 560 -29.62 3.09 -10.91
CA ILE A 560 -29.57 4.44 -11.48
C ILE A 560 -30.88 4.64 -12.24
N ASP A 561 -31.73 5.51 -11.72
CA ASP A 561 -33.07 5.77 -12.24
C ASP A 561 -33.27 7.27 -12.53
N GLY A 562 -34.15 7.60 -13.47
CA GLY A 562 -34.34 8.97 -13.98
C GLY A 562 -33.43 9.32 -15.16
N ASN A 563 -33.23 10.62 -15.42
CA ASN A 563 -32.53 11.10 -16.61
C ASN A 563 -31.18 11.72 -16.24
N PHE A 564 -30.08 11.14 -16.71
CA PHE A 564 -28.72 11.66 -16.54
C PHE A 564 -28.06 11.91 -17.90
N ASP A 565 -27.36 13.04 -18.02
CA ASP A 565 -26.56 13.32 -19.22
C ASP A 565 -25.24 12.52 -19.15
N ARG A 566 -24.65 12.41 -17.96
CA ARG A 566 -23.40 11.67 -17.74
C ARG A 566 -23.36 10.99 -16.38
N VAL A 567 -23.09 9.69 -16.38
CA VAL A 567 -22.70 8.94 -15.17
C VAL A 567 -21.26 8.48 -15.34
N THR A 568 -20.40 8.81 -14.38
CA THR A 568 -18.98 8.42 -14.38
C THR A 568 -18.68 7.59 -13.14
N ILE A 569 -18.30 6.33 -13.34
CA ILE A 569 -17.84 5.43 -12.27
C ILE A 569 -16.40 5.04 -12.61
N ARG A 570 -15.44 5.77 -12.05
CA ARG A 570 -14.02 5.55 -12.33
C ARG A 570 -13.24 5.32 -11.05
N ARG A 571 -12.18 4.51 -11.13
CA ARG A 571 -11.30 4.22 -9.99
C ARG A 571 -12.09 3.74 -8.76
N ALA A 572 -13.24 3.12 -8.98
CA ALA A 572 -14.14 2.68 -7.93
C ALA A 572 -14.05 1.16 -7.77
N THR A 573 -14.30 0.67 -6.56
CA THR A 573 -14.51 -0.75 -6.30
C THR A 573 -15.96 -0.95 -5.92
N LEU A 574 -16.70 -1.68 -6.73
CA LEU A 574 -18.00 -2.22 -6.32
C LEU A 574 -17.72 -3.51 -5.57
N ASP A 575 -18.35 -3.69 -4.41
CA ASP A 575 -18.03 -4.81 -3.54
C ASP A 575 -18.23 -6.15 -4.28
N PRO A 576 -17.17 -6.99 -4.47
CA PRO A 576 -17.28 -8.20 -5.29
C PRO A 576 -18.02 -9.36 -4.60
N GLY A 577 -18.51 -9.16 -3.37
CA GLY A 577 -19.07 -10.20 -2.51
C GLY A 577 -18.03 -11.20 -1.99
N GLY A 578 -18.49 -12.34 -1.50
CA GLY A 578 -17.66 -13.37 -0.86
C GLY A 578 -18.02 -13.52 0.60
N ASP A 579 -17.05 -13.89 1.44
CA ASP A 579 -17.34 -14.30 2.81
C ASP A 579 -16.57 -13.46 3.83
N ARG A 580 -17.20 -13.19 4.97
CA ARG A 580 -16.49 -12.65 6.14
C ARG A 580 -15.61 -13.73 6.77
N ALA A 581 -14.58 -13.28 7.49
CA ALA A 581 -13.70 -14.12 8.29
C ALA A 581 -14.53 -15.04 9.19
N ARG A 582 -14.23 -16.34 9.11
CA ARG A 582 -14.91 -17.39 9.89
C ARG A 582 -14.66 -17.17 11.38
N LEU A 583 -15.68 -17.41 12.21
CA LEU A 583 -15.61 -17.24 13.67
C LEU A 583 -15.28 -18.53 14.43
N GLU A 584 -14.93 -19.61 13.73
CA GLU A 584 -14.61 -20.92 14.33
C GLU A 584 -13.53 -20.79 15.40
N THR A 585 -13.81 -21.29 16.60
CA THR A 585 -12.90 -21.11 17.74
C THR A 585 -12.11 -22.36 18.03
N LYS A 586 -12.64 -23.54 17.72
CA LYS A 586 -11.97 -24.83 17.93
C LYS A 586 -12.34 -25.78 16.81
N LEU A 587 -11.41 -26.69 16.51
CA LEU A 587 -11.63 -27.74 15.53
C LEU A 587 -12.87 -28.56 15.91
N GLY A 588 -13.88 -28.57 15.05
CA GLY A 588 -15.14 -29.26 15.25
C GLY A 588 -16.29 -28.40 15.78
N ASP A 589 -16.06 -27.10 16.01
CA ASP A 589 -17.15 -26.13 16.13
C ASP A 589 -17.94 -26.07 14.80
N PRO A 590 -19.23 -25.71 14.82
CA PRO A 590 -19.97 -25.47 13.58
C PRO A 590 -19.33 -24.32 12.79
N ILE A 591 -19.09 -24.55 11.51
CA ILE A 591 -18.48 -23.57 10.62
C ILE A 591 -19.56 -22.57 10.22
N ILE A 592 -19.53 -21.39 10.84
CA ILE A 592 -20.49 -20.33 10.57
C ILE A 592 -19.86 -19.33 9.59
N GLY A 593 -20.55 -19.12 8.47
CA GLY A 593 -20.20 -18.12 7.46
C GLY A 593 -21.21 -16.99 7.41
N VAL A 594 -20.71 -15.76 7.26
CA VAL A 594 -21.55 -14.59 6.97
C VAL A 594 -21.21 -14.11 5.55
N PRO A 595 -22.17 -14.12 4.62
CA PRO A 595 -21.92 -13.63 3.27
C PRO A 595 -21.72 -12.12 3.27
N ILE A 596 -20.83 -11.66 2.41
CA ILE A 596 -20.68 -10.28 1.99
C ILE A 596 -21.46 -10.15 0.68
N PRO A 597 -22.48 -9.29 0.62
CA PRO A 597 -23.22 -9.10 -0.61
C PRO A 597 -22.33 -8.59 -1.73
N TYR A 598 -22.54 -9.09 -2.95
CA TYR A 598 -21.94 -8.49 -4.13
C TYR A 598 -22.84 -7.38 -4.66
N LEU A 599 -22.22 -6.35 -5.21
CA LEU A 599 -22.89 -5.14 -5.67
C LEU A 599 -23.01 -5.14 -7.20
N ALA A 600 -24.24 -5.21 -7.70
CA ALA A 600 -24.57 -5.02 -9.10
C ALA A 600 -25.05 -3.58 -9.35
N VAL A 601 -24.73 -3.04 -10.54
CA VAL A 601 -25.26 -1.75 -11.00
C VAL A 601 -26.34 -2.01 -12.04
N GLU A 602 -27.55 -1.51 -11.79
CA GLU A 602 -28.70 -1.60 -12.67
C GLU A 602 -29.08 -0.20 -13.17
N VAL A 603 -29.31 -0.02 -14.47
CA VAL A 603 -29.78 1.24 -15.05
C VAL A 603 -31.21 1.06 -15.50
N ARG A 604 -32.17 1.74 -14.86
CA ARG A 604 -33.61 1.72 -15.20
C ARG A 604 -34.04 2.96 -15.99
N GLY A 605 -33.34 4.08 -15.82
CA GLY A 605 -33.63 5.36 -16.48
C GLY A 605 -32.87 5.59 -17.79
N GLN A 606 -32.85 6.85 -18.25
CA GLN A 606 -32.11 7.28 -19.44
C GLN A 606 -30.75 7.87 -19.02
N VAL A 607 -29.66 7.22 -19.46
CA VAL A 607 -28.28 7.70 -19.28
C VAL A 607 -27.69 7.94 -20.67
N GLU A 608 -27.37 9.20 -21.02
CA GLU A 608 -26.82 9.52 -22.34
C GLU A 608 -25.37 9.02 -22.49
N GLU A 609 -24.56 9.12 -21.43
CA GLU A 609 -23.17 8.66 -21.40
C GLU A 609 -22.83 7.96 -20.07
N LEU A 610 -22.37 6.71 -20.14
CA LEU A 610 -21.84 5.95 -19.00
C LEU A 610 -20.34 5.71 -19.21
N VAL A 611 -19.52 6.26 -18.30
CA VAL A 611 -18.04 6.27 -18.38
C VAL A 611 -17.41 5.49 -17.25
#